data_AF-A0A811PNV4-F1
#
_entry.id   AF-A0A811PNV4-F1
#
_cell.length_a   1.000
_cell.length_b   1.000
_cell.length_c   1.000
_cell.angle_alpha   90.00
_cell.angle_beta   90.00
_cell.angle_gamma   90.00
#
_symmetry.space_group_name_H-M   'P 1'
#
loop_
_entity.id
_entity.type
_entity.pdbx_description
1 polymer ?
#
loop_
_entity_poly.entity_id
_entity_poly.type
_entity_poly.pdbx_seq_one_letter_code
_entity_poly.pdbx_strand_id
1 'polypeptide(L)'
;MAENESSGVRVCVTGGAGFIGSWLVKKLLEKGYTVHATLRNTGDEEKAGLLRRLVPGAAERLRLFDADLFDAATFAPAIAGCQFVFLVATPFGVENADSKYRSTAEAVVDAARAILRQCEESRTVKRVIHTASVSAASPLKEEVSGVIGYKDFISESCWTSLNVDYPLRSAHFDKYILSKLQSEQELLSYNGGESPAFEVVTLPLGLVAGDTVLGRAPETVESAVSPVSRNEPLFGLPRILQQLLGSLPLVHVDDVCDALIFCMERRPSIAGRFLCAAAYPTIHDVVGHYARKFPHLDILKE
;
A
#
# COMPACT_ATOMS: atom_id res chain seq x y z
N MET A 1 -29.44 0.53 21.03
CA MET A 1 -28.27 -0.18 21.58
C MET A 1 -27.75 -1.08 20.48
N ALA A 2 -26.83 -0.58 19.66
CA ALA A 2 -26.11 -1.43 18.72
C ALA A 2 -25.01 -2.11 19.53
N GLU A 3 -25.17 -3.41 19.82
CA GLU A 3 -24.05 -4.19 20.33
C GLU A 3 -22.89 -4.06 19.34
N ASN A 4 -21.69 -3.86 19.88
CA ASN A 4 -20.50 -3.47 19.14
C ASN A 4 -20.13 -4.57 18.12
N GLU A 5 -20.57 -4.44 16.86
CA GLU A 5 -20.37 -5.43 15.79
C GLU A 5 -18.88 -5.77 15.53
N SER A 6 -17.95 -4.93 16.04
CA SER A 6 -16.51 -5.17 16.00
C SER A 6 -16.00 -6.13 17.08
N SER A 7 -16.75 -6.33 18.17
CA SER A 7 -16.34 -7.22 19.27
C SER A 7 -16.32 -8.68 18.81
N GLY A 8 -15.14 -9.29 18.83
CA GLY A 8 -14.92 -10.67 18.36
C GLY A 8 -14.49 -10.81 16.90
N VAL A 9 -14.42 -9.72 16.13
CA VAL A 9 -13.83 -9.76 14.78
C VAL A 9 -12.30 -9.64 14.88
N ARG A 10 -11.61 -10.64 14.35
CA ARG A 10 -10.15 -10.68 14.24
C ARG A 10 -9.71 -10.30 12.83
N VAL A 11 -8.68 -9.46 12.74
CA VAL A 11 -8.12 -9.00 11.47
C VAL A 11 -6.60 -9.17 11.47
N CYS A 12 -6.02 -9.54 10.34
CA CYS A 12 -4.58 -9.63 10.17
C CYS A 12 -4.09 -8.41 9.38
N VAL A 13 -3.07 -7.71 9.87
CA VAL A 13 -2.41 -6.60 9.17
C VAL A 13 -0.95 -6.98 8.95
N THR A 14 -0.56 -7.17 7.70
CA THR A 14 0.83 -7.49 7.38
C THR A 14 1.70 -6.24 7.46
N GLY A 15 2.92 -6.35 8.02
CA GLY A 15 3.82 -5.20 8.13
C GLY A 15 3.26 -4.09 9.03
N GLY A 16 2.70 -4.48 10.18
CA GLY A 16 1.96 -3.59 11.07
C GLY A 16 2.78 -2.43 11.63
N ALA A 17 4.11 -2.51 11.64
CA ALA A 17 5.01 -1.42 12.06
C ALA A 17 5.44 -0.46 10.93
N GLY A 18 4.96 -0.67 9.70
CA GLY A 18 5.17 0.26 8.59
C GLY A 18 4.32 1.52 8.72
N PHE A 19 4.50 2.48 7.81
CA PHE A 19 3.76 3.74 7.84
C PHE A 19 2.24 3.55 7.80
N ILE A 20 1.72 3.00 6.69
CA ILE A 20 0.28 2.70 6.55
C ILE A 20 -0.15 1.64 7.56
N GLY A 21 0.68 0.61 7.78
CA GLY A 21 0.37 -0.50 8.69
C GLY A 21 0.11 -0.04 10.12
N SER A 22 0.93 0.85 10.66
CA SER A 22 0.80 1.33 12.05
C SER A 22 -0.41 2.22 12.24
N TRP A 23 -0.73 3.08 11.27
CA TRP A 23 -1.98 3.85 11.24
C TRP A 23 -3.22 2.97 11.15
N LEU A 24 -3.18 1.94 10.30
CA LEU A 24 -4.28 1.00 10.14
C LEU A 24 -4.49 0.19 11.44
N VAL A 25 -3.42 -0.30 12.06
CA VAL A 25 -3.47 -0.98 13.37
C VAL A 25 -4.10 -0.06 14.42
N LYS A 26 -3.66 1.21 14.50
CA LYS A 26 -4.22 2.20 15.43
C LYS A 26 -5.74 2.35 15.25
N LYS A 27 -6.21 2.66 14.04
CA LYS A 27 -7.63 2.86 13.75
C LYS A 27 -8.49 1.62 13.98
N LEU A 28 -7.98 0.43 13.64
CA LEU A 28 -8.68 -0.84 13.90
C LEU A 28 -8.82 -1.10 15.41
N LEU A 29 -7.78 -0.85 16.21
CA LEU A 29 -7.85 -1.00 17.67
C LEU A 29 -8.79 0.03 18.33
N GLU A 30 -8.81 1.28 17.83
CA GLU A 30 -9.75 2.33 18.25
C GLU A 30 -11.20 1.95 17.96
N LYS A 31 -11.46 1.27 16.83
CA LYS A 31 -12.78 0.71 16.47
C LYS A 31 -13.16 -0.57 17.23
N GLY A 32 -12.27 -1.09 18.08
CA GLY A 32 -12.54 -2.25 18.94
C GLY A 32 -12.24 -3.62 18.33
N TYR A 33 -11.61 -3.68 17.15
CA TYR A 33 -11.19 -4.95 16.54
C TYR A 33 -10.03 -5.59 17.30
N THR A 34 -9.92 -6.92 17.20
CA THR A 34 -8.71 -7.66 17.59
C THR A 34 -7.77 -7.73 16.39
N VAL A 35 -6.56 -7.18 16.54
CA VAL A 35 -5.60 -7.02 15.46
C VAL A 35 -4.43 -7.99 15.66
N HIS A 36 -4.23 -8.88 14.68
CA HIS A 36 -3.01 -9.65 14.49
C HIS A 36 -2.09 -8.84 13.58
N ALA A 37 -1.00 -8.29 14.09
CA ALA A 37 -0.05 -7.49 13.31
C ALA A 37 1.23 -8.29 13.07
N THR A 38 1.71 -8.34 11.81
CA THR A 38 2.98 -9.00 11.51
C THR A 38 4.15 -8.03 11.46
N LEU A 39 5.30 -8.49 11.95
CA LEU A 39 6.58 -7.82 11.88
C LEU A 39 7.63 -8.84 11.41
N ARG A 40 8.73 -8.38 10.79
CA ARG A 40 9.84 -9.29 10.47
C ARG A 40 10.54 -9.84 11.72
N ASN A 41 10.56 -9.04 12.79
CA ASN A 41 11.13 -9.39 14.08
C ASN A 41 10.30 -8.72 15.18
N THR A 42 9.54 -9.50 15.94
CA THR A 42 8.71 -9.05 17.06
C THR A 42 9.53 -8.69 18.30
N GLY A 43 10.80 -9.10 18.35
CA GLY A 43 11.79 -8.68 19.35
C GLY A 43 12.40 -7.31 19.09
N ASP A 44 12.12 -6.67 17.95
CA ASP A 44 12.45 -5.26 17.70
C ASP A 44 11.53 -4.38 18.56
N GLU A 45 11.98 -4.04 19.77
CA GLU A 45 11.20 -3.30 20.76
C GLU A 45 10.90 -1.85 20.34
N GLU A 46 11.63 -1.28 19.38
CA GLU A 46 11.26 0.02 18.81
C GLU A 46 9.93 -0.12 18.05
N LYS A 47 9.86 -1.10 17.14
CA LYS A 47 8.68 -1.34 16.30
C LYS A 47 7.54 -2.02 17.06
N ALA A 48 7.83 -3.10 17.77
CA ALA A 48 6.84 -3.83 18.55
C ALA A 48 6.31 -2.97 19.72
N GLY A 49 7.20 -2.26 20.41
CA GLY A 49 6.84 -1.36 21.49
C GLY A 49 6.00 -0.18 21.02
N LEU A 50 6.27 0.38 19.82
CA LEU A 50 5.40 1.38 19.20
C LEU A 50 3.97 0.87 19.07
N LEU A 51 3.76 -0.32 18.47
CA LEU A 51 2.42 -0.86 18.28
C LEU A 51 1.68 -1.11 19.59
N ARG A 52 2.38 -1.65 20.60
CA ARG A 52 1.81 -1.89 21.94
C ARG A 52 1.38 -0.61 22.66
N ARG A 53 1.89 0.56 22.25
CA ARG A 53 1.58 1.87 22.84
C ARG A 53 0.71 2.77 21.96
N LEU A 54 0.29 2.31 20.76
CA LEU A 54 -0.50 3.13 19.83
C LEU A 54 -1.81 3.64 20.43
N VAL A 55 -2.49 2.79 21.22
CA VAL A 55 -3.75 3.12 21.88
C VAL A 55 -3.79 2.58 23.30
N PRO A 56 -4.50 3.24 24.25
CA PRO A 56 -4.74 2.67 25.57
C PRO A 56 -5.39 1.29 25.48
N GLY A 57 -4.87 0.31 26.23
CA GLY A 57 -5.39 -1.06 26.23
C GLY A 57 -5.06 -1.87 24.97
N ALA A 58 -4.18 -1.40 24.07
CA ALA A 58 -3.78 -2.13 22.87
C ALA A 58 -3.38 -3.59 23.17
N ALA A 59 -2.66 -3.83 24.27
CA ALA A 59 -2.19 -5.16 24.66
C ALA A 59 -3.30 -6.22 24.84
N GLU A 60 -4.55 -5.81 25.07
CA GLU A 60 -5.69 -6.73 25.21
C GLU A 60 -6.13 -7.30 23.85
N ARG A 61 -6.00 -6.51 22.79
CA ARG A 61 -6.54 -6.78 21.45
C ARG A 61 -5.49 -6.84 20.35
N LEU A 62 -4.24 -6.49 20.62
CA LEU A 62 -3.11 -6.56 19.70
C LEU A 62 -2.31 -7.83 19.95
N ARG A 63 -2.10 -8.63 18.90
CA ARG A 63 -1.22 -9.80 18.89
C ARG A 63 -0.15 -9.60 17.82
N LEU A 64 1.11 -9.76 18.18
CA LEU A 64 2.24 -9.59 17.26
C LEU A 64 2.74 -10.96 16.81
N PHE A 65 3.06 -11.08 15.53
CA PHE A 65 3.56 -12.31 14.92
C PHE A 65 4.80 -12.02 14.08
N ASP A 66 5.80 -12.89 14.19
CA ASP A 66 6.93 -12.91 13.27
C ASP A 66 6.45 -13.42 11.91
N ALA A 67 6.61 -12.62 10.87
CA ALA A 67 6.37 -13.04 9.50
C ALA A 67 7.30 -12.35 8.50
N ASP A 68 7.76 -13.12 7.52
CA ASP A 68 8.64 -12.66 6.45
C ASP A 68 8.04 -13.02 5.08
N LEU A 69 7.97 -12.06 4.17
CA LEU A 69 7.48 -12.27 2.80
C LEU A 69 8.38 -13.22 1.99
N PHE A 70 9.65 -13.39 2.37
CA PHE A 70 10.53 -14.38 1.74
C PHE A 70 10.32 -15.81 2.27
N ASP A 71 9.62 -15.94 3.40
CA ASP A 71 9.18 -17.20 4.00
C ASP A 71 7.69 -17.12 4.33
N ALA A 72 6.86 -17.18 3.29
CA ALA A 72 5.43 -16.96 3.43
C ALA A 72 4.74 -17.94 4.40
N ALA A 73 5.32 -19.11 4.71
CA ALA A 73 4.78 -20.05 5.71
C ALA A 73 4.61 -19.40 7.10
N THR A 74 5.43 -18.39 7.40
CA THR A 74 5.39 -17.64 8.67
C THR A 74 4.12 -16.81 8.86
N PHE A 75 3.31 -16.58 7.82
CA PHE A 75 2.06 -15.82 7.93
C PHE A 75 0.88 -16.64 8.49
N ALA A 76 0.93 -17.98 8.40
CA ALA A 76 -0.20 -18.83 8.77
C ALA A 76 -0.68 -18.62 10.23
N PRO A 77 0.20 -18.50 11.25
CA PRO A 77 -0.24 -18.21 12.62
C PRO A 77 -0.94 -16.86 12.78
N ALA A 78 -0.51 -15.84 12.03
CA ALA A 78 -1.11 -14.51 12.08
C ALA A 78 -2.50 -14.49 11.41
N ILE A 79 -2.69 -15.27 10.34
CA ILE A 79 -3.96 -15.38 9.60
C ILE A 79 -4.99 -16.25 10.34
N ALA A 80 -4.53 -17.22 11.14
CA ALA A 80 -5.39 -18.19 11.80
C ALA A 80 -6.54 -17.52 12.60
N GLY A 81 -7.78 -17.77 12.15
CA GLY A 81 -8.99 -17.28 12.78
C GLY A 81 -9.34 -15.82 12.52
N CYS A 82 -8.59 -15.14 11.65
CA CYS A 82 -8.93 -13.81 11.15
C CYS A 82 -10.02 -13.88 10.08
N GLN A 83 -10.95 -12.92 10.12
CA GLN A 83 -11.98 -12.77 9.09
C GLN A 83 -11.53 -11.89 7.93
N PHE A 84 -10.55 -11.02 8.18
CA PHE A 84 -10.04 -10.06 7.20
C PHE A 84 -8.52 -10.03 7.24
N VAL A 85 -7.89 -9.92 6.07
CA VAL A 85 -6.43 -9.84 5.94
C VAL A 85 -6.07 -8.62 5.11
N PHE A 86 -5.31 -7.70 5.70
CA PHE A 86 -4.77 -6.52 5.04
C PHE A 86 -3.33 -6.80 4.60
N LEU A 87 -3.12 -6.89 3.29
CA LEU A 87 -1.81 -7.02 2.67
C LEU A 87 -1.20 -5.64 2.46
N VAL A 88 -0.59 -5.10 3.52
CA VAL A 88 0.08 -3.79 3.51
C VAL A 88 1.58 -3.92 3.28
N ALA A 89 2.19 -4.98 3.82
CA ALA A 89 3.61 -5.25 3.61
C ALA A 89 3.89 -5.54 2.13
N THR A 90 4.88 -4.85 1.56
CA THR A 90 5.43 -5.17 0.25
C THR A 90 6.93 -5.46 0.41
N PRO A 91 7.47 -6.52 -0.21
CA PRO A 91 8.90 -6.75 -0.23
C PRO A 91 9.60 -5.57 -0.92
N PHE A 92 10.68 -5.08 -0.33
CA PHE A 92 11.54 -4.05 -0.94
C PHE A 92 12.99 -4.49 -0.76
N GLY A 93 13.80 -4.33 -1.81
CA GLY A 93 15.24 -4.63 -1.77
C GLY A 93 15.64 -6.10 -1.99
N VAL A 94 15.04 -6.82 -2.95
CA VAL A 94 15.44 -8.21 -3.31
C VAL A 94 16.74 -8.26 -4.13
N GLU A 95 17.56 -7.20 -4.11
CA GLU A 95 18.81 -7.13 -4.88
C GLU A 95 20.00 -7.83 -4.16
N ASN A 96 19.72 -8.63 -3.14
CA ASN A 96 20.73 -9.44 -2.46
C ASN A 96 21.02 -10.71 -3.26
N ALA A 97 22.31 -10.99 -3.51
CA ALA A 97 22.80 -12.11 -4.29
C ALA A 97 22.38 -13.50 -3.75
N ASP A 98 21.96 -13.59 -2.49
CA ASP A 98 21.56 -14.83 -1.81
C ASP A 98 20.04 -15.10 -1.85
N SER A 99 19.27 -14.30 -2.58
CA SER A 99 17.82 -14.51 -2.72
C SER A 99 17.51 -15.70 -3.63
N LYS A 100 16.59 -16.58 -3.20
CA LYS A 100 16.03 -17.66 -4.05
C LYS A 100 15.21 -17.14 -5.24
N TYR A 101 14.84 -15.86 -5.23
CA TYR A 101 14.06 -15.21 -6.28
C TYR A 101 14.96 -14.40 -7.21
N ARG A 102 14.68 -14.46 -8.51
CA ARG A 102 15.41 -13.72 -9.57
C ARG A 102 15.04 -12.25 -9.63
N SER A 103 13.89 -11.87 -9.07
CA SER A 103 13.44 -10.48 -9.02
C SER A 103 12.52 -10.22 -7.83
N THR A 104 12.37 -8.94 -7.46
CA THR A 104 11.36 -8.51 -6.48
C THR A 104 9.96 -8.94 -6.88
N ALA A 105 9.62 -8.83 -8.17
CA ALA A 105 8.28 -9.16 -8.65
C ALA A 105 7.94 -10.65 -8.47
N GLU A 106 8.89 -11.55 -8.78
CA GLU A 106 8.75 -12.98 -8.53
C GLU A 106 8.53 -13.28 -7.04
N ALA A 107 9.29 -12.63 -6.15
CA ALA A 107 9.13 -12.78 -4.71
C ALA A 107 7.74 -12.32 -4.21
N VAL A 108 7.26 -11.17 -4.67
CA VAL A 108 5.94 -10.64 -4.22
C VAL A 108 4.81 -11.53 -4.71
N VAL A 109 4.87 -12.02 -5.95
CA VAL A 109 3.84 -12.90 -6.52
C VAL A 109 3.80 -14.25 -5.79
N ASP A 110 4.95 -14.85 -5.51
CA ASP A 110 5.01 -16.10 -4.75
C ASP A 110 4.46 -15.92 -3.31
N ALA A 111 4.83 -14.83 -2.64
CA ALA A 111 4.28 -14.48 -1.33
C ALA A 111 2.76 -14.28 -1.38
N ALA A 112 2.24 -13.56 -2.38
CA ALA A 112 0.80 -13.34 -2.56
C ALA A 112 0.06 -14.68 -2.71
N ARG A 113 0.54 -15.58 -3.57
CA ARG A 113 -0.04 -16.93 -3.75
C ARG A 113 -0.04 -17.73 -2.46
N ALA A 114 1.07 -17.72 -1.73
CA ALA A 114 1.20 -18.45 -0.48
C ALA A 114 0.25 -17.91 0.60
N ILE A 115 0.12 -16.59 0.71
CA ILE A 115 -0.81 -15.96 1.65
C ILE A 115 -2.27 -16.25 1.26
N LEU A 116 -2.62 -16.20 -0.03
CA LEU A 116 -3.96 -16.59 -0.49
C LEU A 116 -4.30 -18.03 -0.10
N ARG A 117 -3.38 -18.98 -0.32
CA ARG A 117 -3.55 -20.39 0.10
C ARG A 117 -3.78 -20.51 1.60
N GLN A 118 -3.02 -19.79 2.43
CA GLN A 118 -3.21 -19.80 3.88
C GLN A 118 -4.54 -19.18 4.30
N CYS A 119 -5.02 -18.16 3.59
CA CYS A 119 -6.34 -17.60 3.81
C CYS A 119 -7.44 -18.66 3.55
N GLU A 120 -7.31 -19.45 2.49
CA GLU A 120 -8.23 -20.57 2.18
C GLU A 120 -8.18 -21.66 3.26
N GLU A 121 -6.97 -22.09 3.62
CA GLU A 121 -6.74 -23.11 4.65
C GLU A 121 -7.29 -22.69 6.03
N SER A 122 -7.29 -21.38 6.32
CA SER A 122 -7.86 -20.85 7.56
C SER A 122 -9.37 -21.08 7.66
N ARG A 123 -10.08 -21.19 6.52
CA ARG A 123 -11.54 -21.28 6.39
C ARG A 123 -12.34 -20.18 7.10
N THR A 124 -11.68 -19.12 7.55
CA THR A 124 -12.28 -18.03 8.35
C THR A 124 -12.24 -16.69 7.64
N VAL A 125 -11.28 -16.51 6.73
CA VAL A 125 -11.13 -15.28 5.95
C VAL A 125 -12.33 -15.12 5.02
N LYS A 126 -12.87 -13.90 5.01
CA LYS A 126 -13.99 -13.45 4.17
C LYS A 126 -13.54 -12.48 3.10
N ARG A 127 -12.49 -11.69 3.39
CA ARG A 127 -11.91 -10.75 2.42
C ARG A 127 -10.43 -10.49 2.68
N VAL A 128 -9.66 -10.43 1.60
CA VAL A 128 -8.28 -9.97 1.55
C VAL A 128 -8.25 -8.60 0.90
N ILE A 129 -7.65 -7.61 1.58
CA ILE A 129 -7.58 -6.22 1.13
C ILE A 129 -6.10 -5.87 0.94
N HIS A 130 -5.72 -5.45 -0.27
CA HIS A 130 -4.32 -5.18 -0.62
C HIS A 130 -4.07 -3.69 -0.91
N THR A 131 -3.00 -3.14 -0.35
CA THR A 131 -2.51 -1.80 -0.71
C THR A 131 -1.64 -1.90 -1.97
N ALA A 132 -2.27 -1.67 -3.12
CA ALA A 132 -1.59 -1.56 -4.40
C ALA A 132 -1.02 -0.13 -4.59
N SER A 133 -0.54 0.19 -5.79
CA SER A 133 0.11 1.47 -6.11
C SER A 133 -0.43 2.04 -7.41
N VAL A 134 -0.71 3.35 -7.45
CA VAL A 134 -1.11 4.04 -8.71
C VAL A 134 -0.04 3.92 -9.81
N SER A 135 1.20 3.60 -9.46
CA SER A 135 2.26 3.29 -10.44
C SER A 135 1.93 2.08 -11.33
N ALA A 136 0.98 1.22 -10.94
CA ALA A 136 0.45 0.12 -11.75
C ALA A 136 -0.83 0.49 -12.53
N ALA A 137 -1.27 1.76 -12.47
CA ALA A 137 -2.52 2.26 -13.05
C ALA A 137 -2.30 3.37 -14.09
N SER A 138 -1.14 3.42 -14.74
CA SER A 138 -0.80 4.51 -15.67
C SER A 138 -1.81 4.65 -16.82
N PRO A 139 -2.26 5.89 -17.11
CA PRO A 139 -3.10 6.18 -18.26
C PRO A 139 -2.28 6.46 -19.53
N LEU A 140 -0.97 6.19 -19.56
CA LEU A 140 -0.14 6.37 -20.75
C LEU A 140 -0.70 5.56 -21.94
N LYS A 141 -0.76 6.21 -23.10
CA LYS A 141 -1.15 5.60 -24.37
C LYS A 141 0.09 5.01 -25.04
N GLU A 142 -0.07 3.86 -25.67
CA GLU A 142 0.95 3.34 -26.57
C GLU A 142 1.19 4.32 -27.72
N GLU A 143 2.45 4.43 -28.14
CA GLU A 143 2.92 5.45 -29.05
C GLU A 143 2.38 5.20 -30.47
N VAL A 144 1.37 5.96 -30.90
CA VAL A 144 0.80 5.83 -32.25
C VAL A 144 1.44 6.81 -33.25
N SER A 145 2.26 7.78 -32.80
CA SER A 145 2.74 8.87 -33.69
C SER A 145 3.96 9.69 -33.20
N GLY A 146 4.78 9.19 -32.27
CA GLY A 146 5.92 9.99 -31.75
C GLY A 146 5.57 10.94 -30.60
N VAL A 147 4.30 10.98 -30.18
CA VAL A 147 3.83 11.85 -29.10
C VAL A 147 3.34 11.00 -27.93
N ILE A 148 3.95 11.18 -26.77
CA ILE A 148 3.48 10.61 -25.51
C ILE A 148 2.13 11.26 -25.17
N GLY A 149 1.10 10.45 -25.03
CA GLY A 149 -0.24 10.90 -24.68
C GLY A 149 -0.77 10.16 -23.46
N TYR A 150 -1.68 10.81 -22.75
CA TYR A 150 -2.45 10.18 -21.68
C TYR A 150 -3.88 9.92 -22.14
N LYS A 151 -4.53 8.91 -21.56
CA LYS A 151 -6.00 8.80 -21.57
C LYS A 151 -6.60 10.02 -20.88
N ASP A 152 -7.84 10.33 -21.24
CA ASP A 152 -8.54 11.53 -20.77
C ASP A 152 -8.79 11.49 -19.25
N PHE A 153 -8.80 10.29 -18.67
CA PHE A 153 -8.89 10.06 -17.24
C PHE A 153 -8.12 8.80 -16.84
N ILE A 154 -7.67 8.77 -15.58
CA ILE A 154 -7.18 7.56 -14.90
C ILE A 154 -8.36 6.85 -14.24
N SER A 155 -8.42 5.53 -14.36
CA SER A 155 -9.46 4.70 -13.75
C SER A 155 -8.93 3.32 -13.40
N GLU A 156 -9.74 2.54 -12.70
CA GLU A 156 -9.47 1.16 -12.28
C GLU A 156 -9.15 0.22 -13.45
N SER A 157 -9.56 0.57 -14.68
CA SER A 157 -9.26 -0.22 -15.89
C SER A 157 -7.89 0.08 -16.50
N CYS A 158 -7.17 1.09 -16.02
CA CYS A 158 -5.83 1.43 -16.51
C CYS A 158 -4.79 0.48 -15.91
N TRP A 159 -3.94 -0.10 -16.75
CA TRP A 159 -2.81 -0.92 -16.31
C TRP A 159 -1.53 -0.37 -16.94
N THR A 160 -0.50 -0.15 -16.12
CA THR A 160 0.76 0.41 -16.61
C THR A 160 1.43 -0.53 -17.60
N SER A 161 1.71 -0.04 -18.80
CA SER A 161 2.50 -0.75 -19.82
C SER A 161 3.97 -0.34 -19.71
N LEU A 162 4.85 -1.32 -19.50
CA LEU A 162 6.31 -1.10 -19.50
C LEU A 162 6.90 -1.00 -20.93
N ASN A 163 6.06 -1.10 -21.96
CA ASN A 163 6.50 -0.94 -23.35
C ASN A 163 6.49 0.53 -23.80
N VAL A 164 5.91 1.43 -23.00
CA VAL A 164 5.82 2.86 -23.32
C VAL A 164 6.99 3.58 -22.65
N ASP A 165 7.75 4.34 -23.43
CA ASP A 165 8.79 5.20 -22.88
C ASP A 165 8.22 6.55 -22.40
N TYR A 166 8.81 7.11 -21.36
CA TYR A 166 8.39 8.39 -20.79
C TYR A 166 9.56 9.12 -20.11
N PRO A 167 9.53 10.46 -20.02
CA PRO A 167 10.61 11.21 -19.39
C PRO A 167 10.84 10.76 -17.94
N LEU A 168 12.11 10.71 -17.53
CA LEU A 168 12.53 10.27 -16.18
C LEU A 168 12.28 8.79 -15.86
N ARG A 169 11.84 7.97 -16.82
CA ARG A 169 11.77 6.52 -16.67
C ARG A 169 13.12 5.95 -16.25
N SER A 170 13.11 4.98 -15.32
CA SER A 170 14.32 4.31 -14.87
C SER A 170 14.09 2.82 -14.69
N ALA A 171 15.12 2.02 -14.99
CA ALA A 171 15.06 0.56 -14.81
C ALA A 171 14.80 0.17 -13.35
N HIS A 172 15.28 0.96 -12.38
CA HIS A 172 15.02 0.71 -10.96
C HIS A 172 13.52 0.89 -10.63
N PHE A 173 12.90 1.97 -11.10
CA PHE A 173 11.47 2.20 -10.86
C PHE A 173 10.59 1.22 -11.65
N ASP A 174 11.01 0.79 -12.84
CA ASP A 174 10.32 -0.25 -13.60
C ASP A 174 10.24 -1.58 -12.84
N LYS A 175 11.29 -1.96 -12.09
CA LYS A 175 11.24 -3.15 -11.21
C LYS A 175 10.16 -3.00 -10.13
N TYR A 176 10.03 -1.81 -9.55
CA TYR A 176 8.97 -1.50 -8.58
C TYR A 176 7.59 -1.58 -9.23
N ILE A 177 7.38 -0.93 -10.39
CA ILE A 177 6.14 -0.99 -11.16
C ILE A 177 5.76 -2.44 -11.46
N LEU A 178 6.71 -3.23 -11.99
CA LEU A 178 6.47 -4.63 -12.32
C LEU A 178 6.04 -5.44 -11.10
N SER A 179 6.69 -5.23 -9.95
CA SER A 179 6.34 -5.93 -8.70
C SER A 179 4.92 -5.59 -8.23
N LYS A 180 4.51 -4.32 -8.32
CA LYS A 180 3.17 -3.87 -7.95
C LYS A 180 2.11 -4.35 -8.94
N LEU A 181 2.43 -4.29 -10.23
CA LEU A 181 1.56 -4.75 -11.31
C LEU A 181 1.24 -6.24 -11.19
N GLN A 182 2.28 -7.08 -11.12
CA GLN A 182 2.10 -8.54 -11.12
C GLN A 182 1.45 -9.04 -9.84
N SER A 183 1.80 -8.48 -8.67
CA SER A 183 1.15 -8.85 -7.41
C SER A 183 -0.32 -8.45 -7.37
N GLU A 184 -0.68 -7.26 -7.86
CA GLU A 184 -2.06 -6.82 -7.95
C GLU A 184 -2.88 -7.72 -8.91
N GLN A 185 -2.33 -8.04 -10.09
CA GLN A 185 -2.98 -8.93 -11.06
C GLN A 185 -3.19 -10.34 -10.50
N GLU A 186 -2.16 -10.90 -9.83
CA GLU A 186 -2.26 -12.20 -9.18
C GLU A 186 -3.38 -12.22 -8.14
N LEU A 187 -3.42 -11.23 -7.25
CA LEU A 187 -4.45 -11.09 -6.21
C LEU A 187 -5.86 -10.97 -6.82
N LEU A 188 -6.04 -10.12 -7.83
CA LEU A 188 -7.34 -9.93 -8.47
C LEU A 188 -7.80 -11.15 -9.25
N SER A 189 -6.88 -11.93 -9.83
CA SER A 189 -7.21 -13.16 -10.57
C SER A 189 -7.96 -14.17 -9.69
N TYR A 190 -7.74 -14.15 -8.38
CA TYR A 190 -8.43 -15.01 -7.42
C TYR A 190 -9.96 -14.88 -7.49
N ASN A 191 -10.46 -13.64 -7.68
CA ASN A 191 -11.90 -13.38 -7.79
C ASN A 191 -12.55 -14.04 -9.01
N GLY A 192 -11.77 -14.39 -10.03
CA GLY A 192 -12.26 -15.05 -11.25
C GLY A 192 -12.36 -16.57 -11.15
N GLY A 193 -12.00 -17.18 -10.01
CA GLY A 193 -12.11 -18.62 -9.80
C GLY A 193 -13.57 -19.11 -9.76
N GLU A 194 -13.80 -20.40 -10.00
CA GLU A 194 -15.16 -20.99 -10.08
C GLU A 194 -15.96 -20.84 -8.77
N SER A 195 -15.30 -20.73 -7.62
CA SER A 195 -15.91 -20.51 -6.30
C SER A 195 -14.88 -19.97 -5.30
N PRO A 196 -14.56 -18.66 -5.34
CA PRO A 196 -13.56 -18.08 -4.45
C PRO A 196 -14.02 -18.18 -2.99
N ALA A 197 -13.14 -18.64 -2.09
CA ALA A 197 -13.47 -18.82 -0.68
C ALA A 197 -13.66 -17.49 0.07
N PHE A 198 -13.10 -16.42 -0.47
CA PHE A 198 -13.15 -15.05 0.04
C PHE A 198 -13.03 -14.05 -1.11
N GLU A 199 -13.34 -12.79 -0.83
CA GLU A 199 -13.19 -11.71 -1.82
C GLU A 199 -11.79 -11.09 -1.76
N VAL A 200 -11.28 -10.67 -2.90
CA VAL A 200 -10.06 -9.86 -2.98
C VAL A 200 -10.40 -8.45 -3.42
N VAL A 201 -9.90 -7.47 -2.67
CA VAL A 201 -10.00 -6.04 -2.98
C VAL A 201 -8.61 -5.45 -3.04
N THR A 202 -8.32 -4.67 -4.07
CA THR A 202 -7.04 -3.93 -4.20
C THR A 202 -7.30 -2.43 -4.26
N LEU A 203 -6.46 -1.67 -3.56
CA LEU A 203 -6.52 -0.20 -3.57
C LEU A 203 -5.20 0.35 -4.08
N PRO A 204 -5.09 0.74 -5.36
CA PRO A 204 -3.95 1.51 -5.83
C PRO A 204 -3.92 2.88 -5.15
N LEU A 205 -2.98 3.04 -4.24
CA LEU A 205 -2.84 4.27 -3.47
C LEU A 205 -2.03 5.30 -4.27
N GLY A 206 -2.46 6.57 -4.21
CA GLY A 206 -1.63 7.71 -4.60
C GLY A 206 -0.36 7.84 -3.74
N LEU A 207 0.43 8.88 -3.97
CA LEU A 207 1.53 9.21 -3.06
C LEU A 207 0.95 9.51 -1.68
N VAL A 208 1.20 8.60 -0.73
CA VAL A 208 0.63 8.67 0.61
C VAL A 208 1.44 9.65 1.44
N ALA A 209 0.78 10.66 2.00
CA ALA A 209 1.37 11.66 2.88
C ALA A 209 0.50 11.84 4.14
N GLY A 210 0.89 12.77 5.00
CA GLY A 210 0.17 13.09 6.24
C GLY A 210 1.02 12.89 7.49
N ASP A 211 0.33 12.83 8.63
CA ASP A 211 0.96 12.61 9.93
C ASP A 211 1.54 11.19 10.05
N THR A 212 2.51 11.00 10.93
CA THR A 212 3.13 9.69 11.20
C THR A 212 3.17 9.41 12.69
N VAL A 213 2.90 8.15 13.06
CA VAL A 213 3.11 7.64 14.42
C VAL A 213 4.51 7.04 14.60
N LEU A 214 5.27 6.91 13.51
CA LEU A 214 6.64 6.43 13.56
C LEU A 214 7.56 7.49 14.17
N GLY A 215 8.64 7.08 14.84
CA GLY A 215 9.68 7.98 15.35
C GLY A 215 10.53 8.67 14.27
N ARG A 216 10.19 8.48 12.98
CA ARG A 216 10.87 9.03 11.81
C ARG A 216 9.87 9.36 10.71
N ALA A 217 10.24 10.26 9.81
CA ALA A 217 9.46 10.53 8.62
C ALA A 217 9.50 9.31 7.68
N PRO A 218 8.35 8.78 7.22
CA PRO A 218 8.32 7.77 6.17
C PRO A 218 8.83 8.36 4.85
N GLU A 219 9.53 7.55 4.05
CA GLU A 219 10.11 7.98 2.77
C GLU A 219 9.08 8.61 1.80
N THR A 220 7.84 8.09 1.77
CA THR A 220 6.75 8.67 0.98
C THR A 220 6.35 10.07 1.45
N VAL A 221 6.39 10.32 2.77
CA VAL A 221 6.13 11.65 3.36
C VAL A 221 7.32 12.57 3.04
N GLU A 222 8.55 12.10 3.21
CA GLU A 222 9.75 12.87 2.85
C GLU A 222 9.77 13.24 1.37
N SER A 223 9.32 12.34 0.50
CA SER A 223 9.13 12.58 -0.94
C SER A 223 8.03 13.62 -1.19
N ALA A 224 6.90 13.57 -0.48
CA ALA A 224 5.81 14.54 -0.63
C ALA A 224 6.19 15.96 -0.17
N VAL A 225 7.10 16.09 0.80
CA VAL A 225 7.60 17.39 1.29
C VAL A 225 8.97 17.77 0.70
N SER A 226 9.52 16.95 -0.19
CA SER A 226 10.83 17.14 -0.81
C SER A 226 11.06 18.52 -1.47
N PRO A 227 10.04 19.21 -2.07
CA PRO A 227 10.25 20.56 -2.56
C PRO A 227 10.67 21.54 -1.47
N VAL A 228 10.06 21.41 -0.28
CA VAL A 228 10.27 22.31 0.85
C VAL A 228 11.53 21.94 1.62
N SER A 229 11.82 20.64 1.77
CA SER A 229 13.05 20.17 2.43
C SER A 229 14.28 20.26 1.54
N ARG A 230 14.12 20.66 0.27
CA ARG A 230 15.18 20.74 -0.75
C ARG A 230 15.91 19.42 -0.98
N ASN A 231 15.21 18.31 -0.80
CA ASN A 231 15.75 16.98 -1.04
C ASN A 231 15.52 16.56 -2.49
N GLU A 232 16.43 16.99 -3.38
CA GLU A 232 16.36 16.66 -4.82
C GLU A 232 16.26 15.16 -5.13
N PRO A 233 17.05 14.27 -4.48
CA PRO A 233 16.88 12.83 -4.68
C PRO A 233 15.45 12.33 -4.42
N LEU A 234 14.82 12.76 -3.33
CA LEU A 234 13.45 12.37 -3.01
C LEU A 234 12.40 13.08 -3.85
N PHE A 235 12.72 14.26 -4.41
CA PHE A 235 11.85 14.96 -5.36
C PHE A 235 11.79 14.28 -6.74
N GLY A 236 12.74 13.39 -7.02
CA GLY A 236 12.72 12.53 -8.20
C GLY A 236 11.46 11.66 -8.29
N LEU A 237 11.01 11.06 -7.18
CA LEU A 237 9.83 10.18 -7.19
C LEU A 237 8.53 10.92 -7.59
N PRO A 238 8.17 12.08 -6.99
CA PRO A 238 7.03 12.87 -7.44
C PRO A 238 7.10 13.25 -8.93
N ARG A 239 8.28 13.65 -9.43
CA ARG A 239 8.47 13.99 -10.85
C ARG A 239 8.25 12.78 -11.76
N ILE A 240 8.79 11.61 -11.39
CA ILE A 240 8.58 10.35 -12.12
C ILE A 240 7.09 9.99 -12.15
N LEU A 241 6.39 10.09 -11.00
CA LEU A 241 4.96 9.82 -10.93
C LEU A 241 4.16 10.77 -11.82
N GLN A 242 4.51 12.07 -11.87
CA GLN A 242 3.87 13.01 -12.80
C GLN A 242 4.03 12.58 -14.26
N GLN A 243 5.23 12.18 -14.69
CA GLN A 243 5.46 11.73 -16.07
C GLN A 243 4.77 10.40 -16.36
N LEU A 244 4.64 9.53 -15.36
CA LEU A 244 3.96 8.25 -15.52
C LEU A 244 2.43 8.39 -15.56
N LEU A 245 1.87 9.35 -14.83
CA LEU A 245 0.43 9.42 -14.55
C LEU A 245 -0.27 10.66 -15.13
N GLY A 246 0.50 11.60 -15.70
CA GLY A 246 0.01 12.91 -16.16
C GLY A 246 -0.37 13.86 -15.04
N SER A 247 -0.20 13.44 -13.79
CA SER A 247 -0.48 14.17 -12.54
C SER A 247 0.25 13.48 -11.39
N LEU A 248 0.24 14.07 -10.20
CA LEU A 248 0.72 13.45 -8.97
C LEU A 248 -0.49 13.11 -8.07
N PRO A 249 -1.08 11.90 -8.15
CA PRO A 249 -2.15 11.52 -7.24
C PRO A 249 -1.67 11.56 -5.79
N LEU A 250 -2.39 12.27 -4.92
CA LEU A 250 -2.09 12.41 -3.49
C LEU A 250 -3.20 11.81 -2.64
N VAL A 251 -2.84 11.22 -1.50
CA VAL A 251 -3.80 10.75 -0.51
C VAL A 251 -3.25 10.89 0.91
N HIS A 252 -4.10 11.28 1.86
CA HIS A 252 -3.71 11.31 3.27
C HIS A 252 -3.75 9.90 3.87
N VAL A 253 -2.84 9.57 4.78
CA VAL A 253 -2.78 8.26 5.43
C VAL A 253 -4.06 7.90 6.18
N ASP A 254 -4.77 8.88 6.75
CA ASP A 254 -6.08 8.67 7.35
C ASP A 254 -7.12 8.20 6.32
N ASP A 255 -7.20 8.88 5.17
CA ASP A 255 -8.13 8.54 4.09
C ASP A 255 -7.81 7.14 3.54
N VAL A 256 -6.53 6.77 3.43
CA VAL A 256 -6.11 5.41 3.06
C VAL A 256 -6.66 4.40 4.07
N CYS A 257 -6.47 4.62 5.36
CA CYS A 257 -6.92 3.69 6.39
C CYS A 257 -8.45 3.60 6.45
N ASP A 258 -9.14 4.73 6.29
CA ASP A 258 -10.60 4.76 6.25
C ASP A 258 -11.14 4.06 5.00
N ALA A 259 -10.48 4.19 3.84
CA ALA A 259 -10.83 3.43 2.64
C ALA A 259 -10.60 1.92 2.82
N LEU A 260 -9.48 1.51 3.44
CA LEU A 260 -9.21 0.09 3.74
C LEU A 260 -10.25 -0.50 4.68
N ILE A 261 -10.58 0.21 5.76
CA ILE A 261 -11.60 -0.20 6.73
C ILE A 261 -12.99 -0.19 6.10
N PHE A 262 -13.30 0.79 5.26
CA PHE A 262 -14.54 0.81 4.48
C PHE A 262 -14.65 -0.44 3.61
N CYS A 263 -13.61 -0.79 2.85
CA CYS A 263 -13.57 -2.02 2.05
C CYS A 263 -13.73 -3.28 2.90
N MET A 264 -13.30 -3.29 4.15
CA MET A 264 -13.52 -4.39 5.09
C MET A 264 -14.97 -4.46 5.62
N GLU A 265 -15.53 -3.33 6.04
CA GLU A 265 -16.84 -3.25 6.69
C GLU A 265 -18.02 -3.26 5.69
N ARG A 266 -17.77 -2.99 4.40
CA ARG A 266 -18.81 -2.76 3.38
C ARG A 266 -19.81 -3.92 3.23
N ARG A 267 -21.10 -3.53 3.22
CA ARG A 267 -22.27 -4.33 2.84
C ARG A 267 -23.13 -3.55 1.82
N PRO A 268 -23.61 -4.13 0.71
CA PRO A 268 -23.34 -5.50 0.21
C PRO A 268 -21.87 -5.68 -0.16
N SER A 269 -21.49 -6.90 -0.54
CA SER A 269 -20.09 -7.30 -0.71
C SER A 269 -19.37 -6.49 -1.80
N ILE A 270 -18.04 -6.42 -1.71
CA ILE A 270 -17.19 -5.59 -2.58
C ILE A 270 -15.95 -6.40 -2.97
N ALA A 271 -15.64 -6.43 -4.26
CA ALA A 271 -14.50 -7.12 -4.84
C ALA A 271 -13.96 -6.30 -6.01
N GLY A 272 -12.68 -6.48 -6.33
CA GLY A 272 -12.03 -5.81 -7.45
C GLY A 272 -11.08 -4.70 -7.01
N ARG A 273 -10.88 -3.73 -7.89
CA ARG A 273 -9.84 -2.69 -7.78
C ARG A 273 -10.50 -1.33 -7.58
N PHE A 274 -9.95 -0.49 -6.71
CA PHE A 274 -10.47 0.86 -6.43
C PHE A 274 -9.34 1.86 -6.22
N LEU A 275 -9.20 2.85 -7.11
CA LEU A 275 -8.16 3.87 -6.96
C LEU A 275 -8.40 4.70 -5.70
N CYS A 276 -7.36 4.91 -4.90
CA CYS A 276 -7.42 5.67 -3.66
C CYS A 276 -6.50 6.90 -3.76
N ALA A 277 -7.08 8.00 -4.24
CA ALA A 277 -6.46 9.30 -4.30
C ALA A 277 -7.50 10.40 -4.03
N ALA A 278 -7.12 11.43 -3.28
CA ALA A 278 -7.98 12.56 -2.92
C ALA A 278 -7.83 13.74 -3.91
N ALA A 279 -6.65 13.88 -4.53
CA ALA A 279 -6.36 14.95 -5.48
C ALA A 279 -5.35 14.49 -6.55
N TYR A 280 -5.34 15.20 -7.68
CA TYR A 280 -4.47 14.94 -8.84
C TYR A 280 -3.74 16.22 -9.30
N PRO A 281 -3.00 16.92 -8.42
CA PRO A 281 -2.25 18.12 -8.80
C PRO A 281 -1.11 17.81 -9.77
N THR A 282 -0.63 18.83 -10.46
CA THR A 282 0.71 18.80 -11.07
C THR A 282 1.79 19.13 -10.03
N ILE A 283 3.05 18.81 -10.32
CA ILE A 283 4.21 19.24 -9.55
C ILE A 283 4.26 20.77 -9.47
N HIS A 284 3.91 21.46 -10.57
CA HIS A 284 3.75 22.90 -10.57
C HIS A 284 2.75 23.38 -9.50
N ASP A 285 1.59 22.73 -9.40
CA ASP A 285 0.58 23.07 -8.38
C ASP A 285 1.10 22.82 -6.96
N VAL A 286 1.83 21.73 -6.74
CA VAL A 286 2.42 21.37 -5.43
C VAL A 286 3.50 22.38 -5.02
N VAL A 287 4.46 22.67 -5.89
CA VAL A 287 5.52 23.66 -5.64
C VAL A 287 4.90 25.04 -5.42
N GLY A 288 3.93 25.43 -6.26
CA GLY A 288 3.19 26.68 -6.12
C GLY A 288 2.41 26.77 -4.81
N HIS A 289 1.80 25.67 -4.34
CA HIS A 289 1.13 25.60 -3.04
C HIS A 289 2.13 25.87 -1.91
N TYR A 290 3.27 25.19 -1.92
CA TYR A 290 4.29 25.39 -0.89
C TYR A 290 4.88 26.81 -0.91
N ALA A 291 5.14 27.38 -2.09
CA ALA A 291 5.64 28.74 -2.22
C ALA A 291 4.68 29.79 -1.65
N ARG A 292 3.37 29.60 -1.85
CA ARG A 292 2.36 30.49 -1.25
C ARG A 292 2.23 30.30 0.26
N LYS A 293 2.29 29.05 0.74
CA LYS A 293 2.09 28.72 2.16
C LYS A 293 3.31 29.04 3.02
N PHE A 294 4.51 28.89 2.47
CA PHE A 294 5.78 29.10 3.14
C PHE A 294 6.69 30.04 2.34
N PRO A 295 6.32 31.33 2.18
CA PRO A 295 7.03 32.27 1.31
C PRO A 295 8.45 32.62 1.78
N HIS A 296 8.81 32.25 3.01
CA HIS A 296 10.13 32.46 3.60
C HIS A 296 11.11 31.30 3.31
N LEU A 297 10.63 30.19 2.75
CA LEU A 297 11.47 29.04 2.42
C LEU A 297 11.90 29.11 0.95
N ASP A 298 13.15 28.74 0.68
CA ASP A 298 13.65 28.54 -0.67
C ASP A 298 13.30 27.12 -1.13
N ILE A 299 12.34 26.99 -2.04
CA ILE A 299 11.73 25.71 -2.43
C ILE A 299 12.33 25.25 -3.77
N LEU A 300 12.46 23.93 -3.95
CA LEU A 300 12.83 23.37 -5.25
C LEU A 300 11.80 23.77 -6.31
N LYS A 301 12.31 24.09 -7.49
CA LYS A 301 11.50 24.41 -8.66
C LYS A 301 11.37 23.17 -9.53
N GLU A 302 10.32 23.14 -10.34
CA GLU A 302 10.13 22.08 -11.33
C GLU A 302 11.31 22.00 -12.29
#